data_AF-A0A7C2QHA0-F1
#
_entry.id   AF-A0A7C2QHA0-F1
#
_cell.length_a   1.000
_cell.length_b   1.000
_cell.length_c   1.000
_cell.angle_alpha   90.00
_cell.angle_beta   90.00
_cell.angle_gamma   90.00
#
_symmetry.space_group_name_H-M   'P 1'
#
loop_
_entity.id
_entity.type
_entity.pdbx_description
1 polymer ?
#
loop_
_entity_poly.entity_id
_entity_poly.type
_entity_poly.pdbx_seq_one_letter_code
_entity_poly.pdbx_strand_id
1 'polypeptide(L)'
;MNAQCSKVQQILVEFLYDELPEDRAAPLREHLSECAACREEFEWSRRTLHTLDAVTREPSRGIPTAGLLQRLNREIDTRPECRRPRQAARFTQPSLALAAAFLFGVFVAPFLYPWYSSRNAASAGVRRDTRPIYGNVTGSNPFLRSRDEGDPSLQDRPQDDPMPAIKEELEQLLEPATLGRRALGRSGGRGSNGAGSVMSSTPEGF
;
A
#
# COMPACT_ATOMS: atom_id res chain seq x y z
N MET A 1 -13.14 15.42 -1.23
CA MET A 1 -12.01 14.69 -0.62
C MET A 1 -10.81 14.88 -1.54
N ASN A 2 -9.73 15.49 -1.04
CA ASN A 2 -8.52 15.65 -1.81
C ASN A 2 -7.78 14.31 -1.92
N ALA A 3 -7.13 14.03 -3.04
CA ALA A 3 -6.37 12.80 -3.24
C ALA A 3 -5.26 12.61 -2.18
N GLN A 4 -4.78 13.69 -1.58
CA GLN A 4 -3.81 13.66 -0.49
C GLN A 4 -4.39 13.08 0.82
N CYS A 5 -5.69 13.26 1.09
CA CYS A 5 -6.29 12.76 2.33
C CYS A 5 -6.32 11.23 2.39
N SER A 6 -6.54 10.53 1.27
CA SER A 6 -6.54 9.06 1.29
C SER A 6 -5.14 8.48 1.52
N LYS A 7 -4.10 9.13 0.98
CA LYS A 7 -2.70 8.75 1.23
C LYS A 7 -2.35 8.94 2.71
N VAL A 8 -2.79 10.07 3.30
CA VAL A 8 -2.61 10.36 4.73
C VAL A 8 -3.27 9.30 5.61
N GLN A 9 -4.49 8.85 5.28
CA GLN A 9 -5.18 7.80 6.03
C GLN A 9 -4.41 6.47 6.08
N GLN A 10 -3.70 6.11 5.00
CA GLN A 10 -2.92 4.88 4.95
C GLN A 10 -1.70 4.91 5.89
N ILE A 11 -1.03 6.07 6.02
CA ILE A 11 0.17 6.24 6.85
C ILE A 11 -0.13 6.72 8.28
N LEU A 12 -1.38 7.09 8.57
CA LEU A 12 -1.80 7.61 9.87
C LEU A 12 -1.58 6.61 11.00
N VAL A 13 -1.77 5.31 10.70
CA VAL A 13 -1.59 4.22 11.68
C VAL A 13 -0.12 4.08 12.07
N GLU A 14 0.79 4.06 11.10
CA GLU A 14 2.25 4.02 11.37
C GLU A 14 2.69 5.23 12.21
N PHE A 15 2.12 6.41 11.92
CA PHE A 15 2.40 7.62 12.69
C PHE A 15 1.84 7.56 14.13
N LEU A 16 0.66 6.96 14.34
CA LEU A 16 0.06 6.80 15.67
C LEU A 16 0.89 5.91 16.61
N TYR A 17 1.65 4.95 16.06
CA TYR A 17 2.51 4.05 16.82
C TYR A 17 3.97 4.49 16.88
N ASP A 18 4.29 5.71 16.42
CA ASP A 18 5.68 6.22 16.29
C ASP A 18 6.58 5.31 15.44
N GLU A 19 6.00 4.56 14.49
CA GLU A 19 6.71 3.66 13.57
C GLU A 19 7.06 4.33 12.24
N LEU A 20 6.48 5.52 11.98
CA LEU A 20 6.72 6.26 10.75
C LEU A 20 8.09 6.98 10.79
N PRO A 21 8.97 6.76 9.80
CA PRO A 21 10.25 7.47 9.70
C PRO A 21 10.10 9.00 9.68
N GLU A 22 11.07 9.72 10.27
CA GLU A 22 10.98 11.18 10.50
C GLU A 22 10.83 11.99 9.20
N ASP A 23 11.44 11.53 8.11
CA ASP A 23 11.32 12.09 6.76
C ASP A 23 9.88 12.07 6.23
N ARG A 24 9.09 11.05 6.61
CA ARG A 24 7.67 10.94 6.26
C ARG A 24 6.74 11.55 7.31
N ALA A 25 7.18 11.61 8.57
CA ALA A 25 6.43 12.21 9.65
C ALA A 25 6.31 13.74 9.52
N ALA A 26 7.34 14.41 9.01
CA ALA A 26 7.35 15.87 8.84
C ALA A 26 6.22 16.39 7.90
N PRO A 27 6.08 15.90 6.64
CA PRO A 27 5.01 16.35 5.76
C PRO A 27 3.62 15.94 6.26
N LEU A 28 3.50 14.81 6.95
CA LEU A 28 2.25 14.40 7.58
C LEU A 28 1.83 15.39 8.68
N ARG A 29 2.77 15.84 9.53
CA ARG A 29 2.51 16.87 10.55
C ARG A 29 2.07 18.20 9.93
N GLU A 30 2.71 18.61 8.83
CA GLU A 30 2.31 19.79 8.07
C GLU A 30 0.87 19.63 7.55
N HIS A 31 0.53 18.51 6.92
CA HIS A 31 -0.82 18.25 6.45
C HIS A 31 -1.87 18.25 7.57
N LEU A 32 -1.56 17.66 8.73
CA LEU A 32 -2.47 17.67 9.89
C LEU A 32 -2.66 19.09 10.48
N SER A 33 -1.71 20.00 10.26
CA SER A 33 -1.87 21.41 10.64
C SER A 33 -2.84 22.16 9.72
N GLU A 34 -2.84 21.83 8.43
CA GLU A 34 -3.64 22.50 7.40
C GLU A 34 -5.03 21.88 7.22
N CYS A 35 -5.15 20.56 7.32
CA CYS A 35 -6.38 19.83 7.04
C CYS A 35 -7.16 19.49 8.32
N ALA A 36 -8.24 20.24 8.59
CA ALA A 36 -9.10 20.01 9.75
C ALA A 36 -9.71 18.60 9.80
N ALA A 37 -10.12 18.05 8.64
CA ALA A 37 -10.72 16.72 8.57
C ALA A 37 -9.74 15.61 8.98
N CYS A 38 -8.52 15.62 8.43
CA CYS A 38 -7.50 14.63 8.79
C CYS A 38 -7.05 14.79 10.26
N ARG A 39 -7.04 16.01 10.78
CA ARG A 39 -6.76 16.28 12.20
C ARG A 39 -7.82 15.70 13.13
N GLU A 40 -9.10 15.88 12.81
CA GLU A 40 -10.20 15.30 13.59
C GLU A 40 -10.15 13.76 13.60
N GLU A 41 -9.86 13.14 12.46
CA GLU A 41 -9.71 11.68 12.33
C GLU A 41 -8.52 11.15 13.14
N PHE A 42 -7.39 11.87 13.13
CA PHE A 42 -6.23 11.56 13.95
C PHE A 42 -6.55 11.61 15.45
N GLU A 43 -7.17 12.70 15.91
CA GLU A 43 -7.56 12.86 17.32
C GLU A 43 -8.62 11.85 17.77
N TRP A 44 -9.53 11.43 16.88
CA TRP A 44 -10.48 10.37 17.17
C TRP A 44 -9.81 9.01 17.32
N SER A 45 -8.89 8.68 16.41
CA SER A 45 -8.12 7.43 16.45
C SER A 45 -7.25 7.37 17.70
N ARG A 46 -6.56 8.47 18.03
CA ARG A 46 -5.74 8.59 19.25
C ARG A 46 -6.55 8.40 20.53
N ARG A 47 -7.73 9.03 20.64
CA ARG A 47 -8.64 8.84 21.79
C ARG A 47 -9.13 7.41 21.91
N THR A 48 -9.42 6.76 20.79
CA THR A 48 -9.83 5.35 20.77
C THR A 48 -8.72 4.45 21.28
N LEU A 49 -7.49 4.61 20.79
CA LEU A 49 -6.32 3.87 21.26
C LEU A 49 -6.05 4.10 22.74
N HIS A 50 -6.12 5.35 23.21
CA HIS A 50 -5.97 5.66 24.64
C HIS A 50 -7.05 5.01 25.50
N THR A 51 -8.29 4.91 25.01
CA THR A 51 -9.38 4.23 25.73
C THR A 51 -9.13 2.73 25.80
N LEU A 52 -8.70 2.11 24.69
CA LEU A 52 -8.33 0.69 24.66
C LEU A 52 -7.16 0.39 25.59
N ASP A 53 -6.13 1.24 25.59
CA ASP A 53 -4.97 1.14 26.47
C ASP A 53 -5.35 1.29 27.95
N ALA A 54 -6.30 2.17 28.28
CA ALA A 54 -6.82 2.28 29.64
C ALA A 54 -7.53 0.99 30.08
N VAL A 55 -8.31 0.37 29.20
CA VAL A 55 -9.02 -0.90 29.48
C VAL A 55 -8.04 -2.07 29.61
N THR A 56 -6.97 -2.11 28.81
CA THR A 56 -5.96 -3.17 28.91
C THR A 56 -5.03 -3.00 30.09
N ARG A 57 -4.74 -1.75 30.50
CA ARG A 57 -3.89 -1.44 31.66
C ARG A 57 -4.58 -1.59 32.99
N GLU A 58 -5.91 -1.62 33.05
CA GLU A 58 -6.59 -2.02 34.28
C GLU A 58 -6.08 -3.42 34.65
N PRO A 59 -5.23 -3.55 35.68
CA PRO A 59 -4.71 -4.85 36.06
C PRO A 59 -5.94 -5.65 36.39
N SER A 60 -6.12 -6.80 35.73
CA SER A 60 -7.31 -7.62 35.85
C SER A 60 -7.52 -7.94 37.33
N ARG A 61 -8.26 -7.09 38.04
CA ARG A 61 -8.40 -7.13 39.50
C ARG A 61 -9.30 -8.33 39.77
N GLY A 62 -8.69 -9.50 39.86
CA GLY A 62 -9.34 -10.72 40.29
C GLY A 62 -9.87 -11.65 39.19
N ILE A 63 -9.36 -11.59 37.96
CA ILE A 63 -9.45 -12.81 37.11
C ILE A 63 -8.20 -13.64 37.43
N PRO A 64 -8.31 -14.74 38.20
CA PRO A 64 -7.20 -15.67 38.39
C PRO A 64 -6.90 -16.37 37.06
N THR A 65 -6.18 -15.67 36.19
CA THR A 65 -5.74 -16.13 34.87
C THR A 65 -4.93 -17.41 34.97
N ALA A 66 -4.20 -17.62 36.08
CA ALA A 66 -3.52 -18.86 36.37
C ALA A 66 -4.47 -20.07 36.35
N GLY A 67 -5.66 -19.95 36.97
CA GLY A 67 -6.64 -21.04 37.00
C GLY A 67 -7.34 -21.26 35.67
N LEU A 68 -7.64 -20.17 34.94
CA LEU A 68 -8.34 -20.24 33.66
C LEU A 68 -7.46 -20.77 32.53
N LEU A 69 -6.19 -20.32 32.46
CA LEU A 69 -5.21 -20.88 31.52
C LEU A 69 -4.89 -22.33 31.85
N GLN A 70 -4.77 -22.69 33.13
CA GLN A 70 -4.56 -24.09 33.52
C GLN A 70 -5.78 -24.96 33.16
N ARG A 71 -7.01 -24.43 33.26
CA ARG A 71 -8.22 -25.12 32.79
C ARG A 71 -8.25 -25.26 31.27
N LEU A 72 -7.91 -24.21 30.52
CA LEU A 72 -7.84 -24.24 29.06
C LEU A 72 -6.77 -25.22 28.57
N ASN A 73 -5.57 -25.21 29.14
CA ASN A 73 -4.53 -26.19 28.82
C ASN A 73 -4.99 -27.60 29.16
N ARG A 74 -5.58 -27.80 30.35
CA ARG A 74 -6.10 -29.10 30.73
C ARG A 74 -7.19 -29.58 29.78
N GLU A 75 -8.03 -28.70 29.26
CA GLU A 75 -9.10 -29.05 28.33
C GLU A 75 -8.59 -29.30 26.90
N ILE A 76 -7.51 -28.62 26.49
CA ILE A 76 -6.79 -28.92 25.25
C ILE A 76 -6.08 -30.28 25.34
N ASP A 77 -5.45 -30.58 26.48
CA ASP A 77 -4.72 -31.83 26.72
C ASP A 77 -5.66 -33.03 26.96
N THR A 78 -6.82 -32.78 27.59
CA THR A 78 -7.82 -33.83 27.88
C THR A 78 -8.86 -33.98 26.77
N ARG A 79 -8.88 -33.11 25.76
CA ARG A 79 -9.58 -33.44 24.52
C ARG A 79 -8.91 -34.71 24.02
N PRO A 80 -9.60 -35.88 24.08
CA PRO A 80 -9.05 -37.07 23.48
C PRO A 80 -8.78 -36.64 22.05
N GLU A 81 -7.53 -36.80 21.59
CA GLU A 81 -7.20 -36.59 20.19
C GLU A 81 -8.34 -37.24 19.43
N CYS A 82 -9.27 -36.43 18.90
CA CYS A 82 -10.45 -36.94 18.25
C CYS A 82 -9.83 -37.72 17.12
N ARG A 83 -9.74 -39.05 17.29
CA ARG A 83 -8.95 -39.95 16.45
C ARG A 83 -9.50 -39.66 15.09
N ARG A 84 -8.83 -38.77 14.36
CA ARG A 84 -9.30 -38.34 13.04
C ARG A 84 -9.40 -39.65 12.32
N PRO A 85 -10.60 -40.10 11.94
CA PRO A 85 -10.74 -41.41 11.33
C PRO A 85 -9.92 -41.34 10.06
N ARG A 86 -8.67 -41.84 10.10
CA ARG A 86 -7.72 -41.80 8.97
C ARG A 86 -8.29 -42.51 7.75
N GLN A 87 -9.37 -43.26 7.94
CA GLN A 87 -10.14 -43.93 6.92
C GLN A 87 -11.17 -43.02 6.21
N ALA A 88 -11.74 -42.00 6.88
CA ALA A 88 -12.68 -41.07 6.23
C ALA A 88 -11.98 -40.07 5.29
N ALA A 89 -10.72 -39.73 5.59
CA ALA A 89 -9.92 -38.82 4.76
C ALA A 89 -9.54 -39.40 3.38
N ARG A 90 -9.61 -40.73 3.19
CA ARG A 90 -9.28 -41.35 1.89
C ARG A 90 -10.40 -41.20 0.86
N PHE A 91 -11.65 -41.01 1.28
CA PHE A 91 -12.79 -40.91 0.37
C PHE A 91 -13.16 -39.47 -0.01
N THR A 92 -12.72 -38.47 0.76
CA THR A 92 -13.04 -37.05 0.49
C THR A 92 -11.94 -36.29 -0.26
N GLN A 93 -10.77 -36.90 -0.51
CA GLN A 93 -9.67 -36.25 -1.24
C GLN A 93 -9.93 -35.97 -2.73
N PRO A 94 -10.62 -36.81 -3.54
CA PRO A 94 -10.75 -36.53 -4.97
C PRO A 94 -11.69 -35.36 -5.26
N SER A 95 -12.76 -35.17 -4.49
CA SER A 95 -13.71 -34.05 -4.70
C SER A 95 -13.10 -32.70 -4.33
N LEU A 96 -12.25 -32.66 -3.29
CA LEU A 96 -11.60 -31.44 -2.83
C LEU A 96 -10.51 -30.98 -3.82
N ALA A 97 -9.78 -31.91 -4.44
CA ALA A 97 -8.82 -31.60 -5.49
C ALA A 97 -9.50 -31.01 -6.74
N LEU A 98 -10.65 -31.57 -7.15
CA LEU A 98 -11.44 -31.04 -8.27
C LEU A 98 -12.00 -29.64 -7.97
N ALA A 99 -12.52 -29.42 -6.76
CA ALA A 99 -13.01 -28.10 -6.36
C ALA A 99 -11.89 -27.06 -6.32
N ALA A 100 -10.72 -27.41 -5.81
CA ALA A 100 -9.55 -26.54 -5.78
C ALA A 100 -9.02 -26.23 -7.20
N ALA A 101 -8.96 -27.22 -8.08
CA ALA A 101 -8.56 -27.02 -9.48
C ALA A 101 -9.56 -26.12 -10.23
N PHE A 102 -10.85 -26.28 -9.97
CA PHE A 102 -11.89 -25.44 -10.56
C PHE A 102 -11.77 -23.98 -10.08
N LEU A 103 -11.61 -23.75 -8.78
CA LEU A 103 -11.41 -22.41 -8.23
C LEU A 103 -10.12 -21.77 -8.76
N PHE A 104 -9.03 -22.53 -8.83
CA PHE A 104 -7.77 -22.04 -9.41
C PHE A 104 -7.93 -21.69 -10.90
N GLY A 105 -8.62 -22.53 -11.67
CA GLY A 105 -8.93 -22.26 -13.07
C GLY A 105 -9.78 -20.99 -13.24
N VAL A 106 -10.84 -20.83 -12.46
CA VAL A 106 -11.76 -19.67 -12.59
C VAL A 106 -11.10 -18.37 -12.14
N PHE A 107 -10.30 -18.38 -11.06
CA PHE A 107 -9.72 -17.15 -10.51
C PHE A 107 -8.34 -16.81 -11.07
N VAL A 108 -7.51 -17.80 -11.40
CA VAL A 108 -6.12 -17.58 -11.79
C VAL A 108 -5.95 -17.57 -13.31
N ALA A 109 -6.75 -18.34 -14.06
CA ALA A 109 -6.65 -18.35 -15.52
C ALA A 109 -6.92 -16.98 -16.18
N PRO A 110 -7.88 -16.14 -15.75
CA PRO A 110 -8.07 -14.82 -16.34
C PRO A 110 -6.86 -13.90 -16.18
N PHE A 111 -6.10 -14.08 -15.10
CA PHE A 111 -4.88 -13.31 -14.83
C PHE A 111 -3.66 -13.84 -15.60
N LEU A 112 -3.58 -15.16 -15.82
CA LEU A 112 -2.49 -15.79 -16.58
C LEU A 112 -2.70 -15.77 -18.10
N TYR A 113 -3.95 -15.66 -18.55
CA TYR A 113 -4.31 -15.70 -19.97
C TYR A 113 -3.64 -14.58 -20.80
N PRO A 114 -3.60 -13.31 -20.35
CA PRO A 114 -2.90 -12.24 -21.06
C PRO A 114 -1.38 -12.46 -21.14
N TRP A 115 -0.80 -13.08 -20.12
CA TRP A 115 0.64 -13.36 -20.08
C TRP A 115 1.03 -14.54 -21.00
N TYR A 116 0.16 -15.55 -21.11
CA TYR A 116 0.39 -16.68 -22.00
C TYR A 116 0.20 -16.32 -23.49
N SER A 117 -0.76 -15.44 -23.80
CA SER A 117 -1.00 -15.01 -25.18
C SER A 117 0.13 -14.13 -25.74
N SER A 118 0.76 -13.29 -24.91
CA SER A 118 1.86 -12.42 -25.37
C SER A 118 3.10 -13.21 -25.80
N ARG A 119 3.41 -14.33 -25.12
CA ARG A 119 4.55 -15.19 -25.49
C ARG A 119 4.35 -15.93 -26.81
N ASN A 120 3.12 -16.31 -27.14
CA ASN A 120 2.82 -17.00 -28.41
C ASN A 120 2.69 -16.03 -29.59
N ALA A 121 2.42 -14.75 -29.33
CA ALA A 121 2.45 -13.72 -30.38
C ALA A 121 3.88 -13.42 -30.88
N ALA A 122 4.89 -13.56 -30.01
CA ALA A 122 6.29 -13.29 -30.35
C ALA A 122 6.88 -14.31 -31.36
N SER A 123 6.35 -15.53 -31.42
CA SER A 123 6.85 -16.58 -32.34
C SER A 123 6.16 -16.58 -33.71
N ALA A 124 5.04 -15.86 -33.88
CA ALA A 124 4.36 -15.75 -35.17
C ALA A 124 4.97 -14.68 -36.11
N GLY A 125 5.82 -13.79 -35.59
CA GLY A 125 6.39 -12.65 -36.35
C GLY A 125 7.71 -12.93 -37.08
N VAL A 126 8.36 -14.09 -36.88
CA VAL A 126 9.66 -14.40 -37.52
C VAL A 126 9.47 -15.28 -38.77
N ARG A 127 8.52 -14.90 -39.63
CA ARG A 127 8.56 -15.26 -41.06
C ARG A 127 8.85 -13.99 -41.84
N ARG A 128 10.12 -13.55 -41.73
CA ARG A 128 10.69 -12.55 -42.64
C ARG A 128 10.66 -13.12 -44.05
N ASP A 129 9.97 -12.38 -44.91
CA ASP A 129 10.35 -12.02 -46.27
C ASP A 129 11.48 -12.84 -46.89
N THR A 130 11.12 -13.90 -47.60
CA THR A 130 11.79 -14.28 -48.83
C THR A 130 10.91 -13.86 -50.00
N ARG A 131 10.90 -12.55 -50.31
CA ARG A 131 10.39 -12.08 -51.60
C ARG A 131 11.54 -12.06 -52.62
N PRO A 132 11.44 -12.81 -53.72
CA PRO A 132 12.43 -12.77 -54.79
C PRO A 132 12.37 -11.43 -55.53
N ILE A 133 13.54 -10.88 -55.80
CA ILE A 133 13.74 -9.66 -56.59
C ILE A 133 13.50 -10.00 -58.08
N TYR A 134 12.32 -9.65 -58.59
CA TYR A 134 12.06 -9.34 -60.00
C TYR A 134 11.01 -8.21 -59.95
N GLY A 135 11.24 -6.99 -60.42
CA GLY A 135 11.72 -6.63 -61.74
C GLY A 135 10.54 -6.04 -62.52
N ASN A 136 10.41 -4.71 -62.46
CA ASN A 136 9.69 -3.79 -63.37
C ASN A 136 8.20 -4.03 -63.69
N VAL A 137 7.40 -2.96 -63.67
CA VAL A 137 6.70 -2.40 -64.85
C VAL A 137 5.77 -1.28 -64.38
N THR A 138 6.02 -0.11 -64.96
CA THR A 138 5.19 1.09 -65.02
C THR A 138 3.73 0.81 -65.33
N GLY A 139 2.79 1.38 -64.56
CA GLY A 139 1.37 1.30 -64.90
C GLY A 139 0.47 1.94 -63.86
N SER A 140 0.07 3.17 -64.14
CA SER A 140 -0.98 3.97 -63.50
C SER A 140 -2.20 3.17 -63.04
N ASN A 141 -2.63 3.40 -61.78
CA ASN A 141 -4.06 3.43 -61.47
C ASN A 141 -4.35 4.40 -60.31
N PRO A 142 -4.85 5.61 -60.60
CA PRO A 142 -5.36 6.53 -59.60
C PRO A 142 -6.86 6.30 -59.48
N PHE A 143 -7.36 5.48 -58.57
CA PHE A 143 -8.73 5.58 -58.03
C PHE A 143 -8.95 4.43 -57.03
N LEU A 144 -9.58 4.76 -55.91
CA LEU A 144 -9.94 3.87 -54.78
C LEU A 144 -8.84 3.67 -53.72
N ARG A 145 -8.54 4.75 -53.00
CA ARG A 145 -8.27 4.67 -51.56
C ARG A 145 -9.32 5.48 -50.82
N SER A 146 -10.37 4.80 -50.38
CA SER A 146 -11.10 5.12 -49.14
C SER A 146 -10.05 5.47 -48.08
N ARG A 147 -9.96 6.71 -47.59
CA ARG A 147 -10.93 7.38 -46.71
C ARG A 147 -11.42 6.44 -45.61
N ASP A 148 -10.49 6.12 -44.71
CA ASP A 148 -10.79 6.18 -43.30
C ASP A 148 -9.74 7.08 -42.64
N GLU A 149 -10.27 8.00 -41.86
CA GLU A 149 -9.64 9.00 -41.02
C GLU A 149 -8.65 8.28 -40.07
N GLY A 150 -7.41 8.72 -39.85
CA GLY A 150 -7.00 10.11 -39.74
C GLY A 150 -7.28 10.65 -38.35
N ASP A 151 -6.67 10.08 -37.30
CA ASP A 151 -6.00 10.86 -36.25
C ASP A 151 -5.07 9.98 -35.38
N PRO A 152 -4.07 10.56 -34.69
CA PRO A 152 -2.69 10.13 -34.85
C PRO A 152 -2.17 9.43 -33.59
N SER A 153 -1.13 8.63 -33.80
CA SER A 153 0.02 8.51 -32.91
C SER A 153 0.00 9.36 -31.62
N LEU A 154 -0.44 8.75 -30.52
CA LEU A 154 0.25 8.83 -29.24
C LEU A 154 0.96 7.47 -29.08
N GLN A 155 2.08 7.29 -29.78
CA GLN A 155 3.41 7.29 -29.18
C GLN A 155 3.46 6.47 -27.88
N ASP A 156 4.10 5.31 -28.00
CA ASP A 156 5.12 4.84 -27.06
C ASP A 156 4.94 5.31 -25.62
N ARG A 157 4.20 4.53 -24.83
CA ARG A 157 4.50 4.45 -23.41
C ARG A 157 5.04 3.05 -23.09
N PRO A 158 6.31 2.94 -22.65
CA PRO A 158 6.82 1.69 -22.12
C PRO A 158 5.97 1.34 -20.90
N GLN A 159 5.38 0.15 -20.92
CA GLN A 159 4.61 -0.33 -19.78
C GLN A 159 5.58 -1.03 -18.84
N ASP A 160 6.14 -0.20 -17.96
CA ASP A 160 7.02 -0.54 -16.87
C ASP A 160 6.37 -1.52 -15.87
N ASP A 161 7.24 -2.24 -15.19
CA ASP A 161 6.98 -3.22 -14.13
C ASP A 161 5.82 -2.81 -13.19
N PRO A 162 4.86 -3.71 -12.89
CA PRO A 162 3.88 -3.45 -11.84
C PRO A 162 4.49 -3.78 -10.47
N MET A 163 5.43 -2.94 -9.98
CA MET A 163 5.79 -2.72 -8.55
C MET A 163 7.10 -1.91 -8.27
N PRO A 164 7.40 -0.82 -9.01
CA PRO A 164 8.19 0.29 -8.46
C PRO A 164 7.42 1.62 -8.34
N ALA A 165 6.29 1.80 -9.06
CA ALA A 165 5.60 3.08 -9.18
C ALA A 165 5.08 3.70 -7.85
N ILE A 166 4.71 2.89 -6.85
CA ILE A 166 4.27 3.46 -5.55
C ILE A 166 5.46 4.04 -4.77
N LYS A 167 6.66 3.47 -4.91
CA LYS A 167 7.87 4.01 -4.26
C LYS A 167 8.37 5.27 -4.96
N GLU A 168 8.40 5.27 -6.29
CA GLU A 168 8.83 6.44 -7.07
C GLU A 168 7.81 7.58 -7.02
N GLU A 169 6.50 7.31 -6.96
CA GLU A 169 5.50 8.37 -6.70
C GLU A 169 5.56 8.90 -5.26
N LEU A 170 5.94 8.07 -4.28
CA LEU A 170 6.17 8.56 -2.92
C LEU A 170 7.42 9.46 -2.90
N GLU A 171 8.51 9.05 -3.55
CA GLU A 171 9.75 9.84 -3.63
C GLU A 171 9.56 11.16 -4.40
N GLN A 172 8.78 11.18 -5.48
CA GLN A 172 8.46 12.42 -6.22
C GLN A 172 7.53 13.37 -5.46
N LEU A 173 6.68 12.86 -4.56
CA LEU A 173 5.83 13.69 -3.69
C LEU A 173 6.53 14.11 -2.38
N LEU A 174 7.62 13.42 -2.02
CA LEU A 174 8.49 13.73 -0.89
C LEU A 174 9.71 14.57 -1.30
N GLU A 175 9.95 14.82 -2.60
CA GLU A 175 10.89 15.86 -3.01
C GLU A 175 10.37 17.20 -2.49
N PRO A 176 11.09 17.85 -1.55
CA PRO A 176 10.67 19.13 -1.02
C PRO A 176 10.58 20.07 -2.21
N ALA A 177 9.43 20.72 -2.40
CA ALA A 177 9.31 21.85 -3.30
C ALA A 177 10.51 22.76 -3.02
N THR A 178 11.49 22.74 -3.92
CA THR A 178 12.64 23.62 -3.89
C THR A 178 12.14 24.99 -4.30
N LEU A 179 11.27 25.56 -3.46
CA LEU A 179 10.98 26.98 -3.44
C LEU A 179 12.33 27.65 -3.30
N GLY A 180 12.75 28.26 -4.41
CA GLY A 180 14.05 28.83 -4.58
C GLY A 180 14.44 29.61 -3.33
N ARG A 181 15.57 29.20 -2.74
CA ARG A 181 16.37 30.03 -1.84
C ARG A 181 16.73 31.32 -2.59
N ARG A 182 15.80 32.27 -2.63
CA ARG A 182 16.16 33.68 -2.73
C ARG A 182 16.89 34.00 -1.45
N ALA A 183 18.20 34.21 -1.61
CA ALA A 183 19.07 34.79 -0.63
C ALA A 183 18.42 36.03 0.01
N LEU A 184 17.83 35.86 1.19
CA LEU A 184 17.58 36.98 2.08
C LEU A 184 18.82 37.12 2.95
N GLY A 185 19.47 38.25 2.74
CA GLY A 185 20.74 38.60 3.33
C GLY A 185 20.70 38.57 4.86
N ARG A 186 21.76 37.99 5.39
CA ARG A 186 22.61 38.53 6.46
C ARG A 186 22.15 39.91 7.00
N SER A 187 21.45 39.87 8.12
CA SER A 187 21.31 40.95 9.11
C SER A 187 20.94 40.24 10.41
N GLY A 188 21.77 40.15 11.46
CA GLY A 188 22.57 41.21 12.04
C GLY A 188 21.88 41.74 13.31
N GLY A 189 21.94 40.97 14.41
CA GLY A 189 21.47 41.39 15.75
C GLY A 189 21.31 40.15 16.63
N ARG A 190 22.17 39.82 17.61
CA ARG A 190 22.74 40.58 18.73
C ARG A 190 21.65 41.16 19.65
N GLY A 191 21.42 40.47 20.76
CA GLY A 191 20.57 40.90 21.88
C GLY A 191 20.07 39.67 22.64
N SER A 192 20.85 39.11 23.56
CA SER A 192 20.95 39.49 24.99
C SER A 192 19.86 38.84 25.86
N ASN A 193 20.32 37.91 26.70
CA ASN A 193 20.02 37.78 28.13
C ASN A 193 18.57 37.99 28.60
N GLY A 194 17.92 36.90 28.99
CA GLY A 194 16.75 36.91 29.85
C GLY A 194 16.82 35.78 30.86
N ALA A 195 17.61 35.98 31.92
CA ALA A 195 17.50 35.18 33.13
C ALA A 195 16.14 35.48 33.80
N GLY A 196 15.33 34.45 34.04
CA GLY A 196 14.11 34.52 34.83
C GLY A 196 13.89 33.18 35.52
N SER A 197 14.54 33.00 36.67
CA SER A 197 13.90 33.00 38.01
C SER A 197 12.83 31.93 38.21
N VAL A 198 13.32 30.87 38.83
CA VAL A 198 12.69 29.95 39.78
C VAL A 198 11.58 30.64 40.62
N MET A 199 10.37 30.09 40.61
CA MET A 199 9.51 30.10 41.79
C MET A 199 8.83 28.73 41.94
N SER A 200 9.41 27.97 42.85
CA SER A 200 8.85 26.82 43.54
C SER A 200 7.72 27.26 44.48
N SER A 201 6.50 26.76 44.27
CA SER A 201 5.44 26.80 45.27
C SER A 201 4.77 25.43 45.36
N THR A 202 5.20 24.64 46.34
CA THR A 202 4.45 23.55 46.94
C THR A 202 3.29 24.09 47.78
N PRO A 203 2.07 23.54 47.69
CA PRO A 203 1.12 23.58 48.79
C PRO A 203 1.09 22.24 49.53
N GLU A 204 1.38 22.31 50.82
CA GLU A 204 1.03 21.31 51.83
C GLU A 204 -0.48 21.35 52.13
N GLY A 205 -1.04 20.21 52.57
CA GLY A 205 -2.34 20.09 53.23
C GLY A 205 -3.39 19.38 52.37
N PHE A 206 -4.14 18.39 52.83
CA PHE A 206 -4.38 17.80 54.16
C PHE A 206 -4.75 16.33 53.98
#